data_AF-A0A5B7X1Y0-F1
#
_entry.id   AF-A0A5B7X1Y0-F1
#
_cell.length_a   1.000
_cell.length_b   1.000
_cell.length_c   1.000
_cell.angle_alpha   90.00
_cell.angle_beta   90.00
_cell.angle_gamma   90.00
#
_symmetry.space_group_name_H-M   'P 1'
#
loop_
_entity.id
_entity.type
_entity.pdbx_description
1 polymer ?
#
loop_
_entity_poly.entity_id
_entity_poly.type
_entity_poly.pdbx_seq_one_letter_code
_entity_poly.pdbx_strand_id
1 'polypeptide(L)'
;MTALAYKSSLTSSYYKMDNVLYEIRDQKGLLRNNKYEAWKEEVLNDLLQAGFIKVEEDLYTITEEGREVINQDSFLYYNRRINLEKQFSEEEDREGGLFKNFWLLLFGGSLLGVVMLWFLMKFEIASFLF
;
A
#
# COMPACT_ATOMS: atom_id res chain seq x y z
N MET A 1 22.64 20.66 2.87
CA MET A 1 21.46 21.27 2.20
C MET A 1 20.53 20.19 1.63
N THR A 2 20.23 19.13 2.39
CA THR A 2 19.64 17.89 1.83
C THR A 2 18.18 17.66 2.25
N ALA A 3 17.84 17.91 3.51
CA ALA A 3 16.47 17.71 4.01
C ALA A 3 15.45 18.73 3.47
N LEU A 4 15.85 19.98 3.29
CA LEU A 4 14.99 21.05 2.76
C LEU A 4 14.66 20.83 1.27
N ALA A 5 15.66 20.45 0.47
CA ALA A 5 15.49 20.15 -0.95
C ALA A 5 14.56 18.93 -1.14
N TYR A 6 14.77 17.87 -0.36
CA TYR A 6 13.91 16.68 -0.37
C TYR A 6 12.47 16.98 0.04
N LYS A 7 12.27 17.77 1.10
CA LYS A 7 10.93 18.20 1.50
C LYS A 7 10.26 19.01 0.39
N SER A 8 10.98 19.92 -0.26
CA SER A 8 10.45 20.74 -1.34
C SER A 8 10.08 19.92 -2.59
N SER A 9 10.86 18.90 -2.95
CA SER A 9 10.54 18.01 -4.08
C SER A 9 9.31 17.14 -3.79
N LEU A 10 9.16 16.68 -2.54
CA LEU A 10 8.01 15.88 -2.12
C LEU A 10 6.72 16.71 -2.17
N THR A 11 6.74 17.93 -1.61
CA THR A 11 5.60 18.84 -1.66
C THR A 11 5.25 19.20 -3.11
N SER A 12 6.25 19.45 -3.96
CA SER A 12 6.03 19.69 -5.39
C SER A 12 5.40 18.50 -6.10
N SER A 13 5.68 17.27 -5.67
CA SER A 13 5.08 16.06 -6.25
C SER A 13 3.60 15.94 -5.87
N TYR A 14 3.27 16.17 -4.59
CA TYR A 14 1.89 16.14 -4.12
C TYR A 14 1.01 17.19 -4.82
N TYR A 15 1.53 18.42 -4.99
CA TYR A 15 0.81 19.44 -5.76
C TYR A 15 0.52 19.02 -7.20
N LYS A 16 1.42 18.28 -7.85
CA LYS A 16 1.20 17.75 -9.20
C LYS A 16 0.11 16.67 -9.21
N MET A 17 0.14 15.76 -8.23
CA MET A 17 -0.89 14.74 -8.06
C MET A 17 -2.26 15.35 -7.82
N ASP A 18 -2.36 16.32 -6.92
CA ASP A 18 -3.60 17.04 -6.62
C ASP A 18 -4.15 17.74 -7.85
N ASN A 19 -3.30 18.45 -8.59
CA ASN A 19 -3.72 19.14 -9.81
C ASN A 19 -4.32 18.17 -10.84
N VAL A 20 -3.71 16.99 -11.03
CA VAL A 20 -4.24 15.97 -11.93
C VAL A 20 -5.56 15.40 -11.42
N LEU A 21 -5.68 15.13 -10.11
CA LEU A 21 -6.93 14.67 -9.49
C LEU A 21 -8.06 15.72 -9.65
N TYR A 22 -7.77 17.00 -9.43
CA TYR A 22 -8.74 18.08 -9.66
C TYR A 22 -9.16 18.16 -11.12
N GLU A 23 -8.24 18.02 -12.06
CA GLU A 23 -8.54 18.07 -13.48
C GLU A 23 -9.44 16.92 -13.92
N ILE A 24 -9.17 15.69 -13.47
CA ILE A 24 -10.03 14.53 -13.73
C ILE A 24 -11.43 14.77 -13.17
N ARG A 25 -11.54 15.35 -11.96
CA ARG A 25 -12.82 15.65 -11.32
C ARG A 25 -13.61 16.65 -12.14
N ASP A 26 -12.98 17.76 -12.47
CA ASP A 26 -13.63 18.91 -13.09
C ASP A 26 -14.04 18.59 -14.55
N GLN A 27 -13.23 17.80 -15.26
CA GLN A 27 -13.54 17.33 -16.62
C GLN A 27 -14.44 16.08 -16.66
N LYS A 28 -14.80 15.52 -15.50
CA LYS A 28 -15.54 14.24 -15.37
C LYS A 28 -14.84 13.06 -16.06
N GLY A 29 -13.52 13.11 -16.10
CA GLY A 29 -12.67 12.09 -16.70
C GLY A 29 -11.64 12.68 -17.67
N LEU A 30 -10.52 11.98 -17.82
CA LEU A 30 -9.47 12.31 -18.79
C LEU A 30 -9.30 11.18 -19.80
N LEU A 31 -9.29 11.50 -21.10
CA LEU A 31 -9.10 10.52 -22.17
C LEU A 31 -7.73 9.86 -22.09
N ARG A 32 -7.72 8.53 -21.92
CA ARG A 32 -6.50 7.73 -21.82
C ARG A 32 -5.59 7.84 -23.03
N ASN A 33 -6.18 7.99 -24.22
CA ASN A 33 -5.45 8.03 -25.49
C ASN A 33 -4.97 9.44 -25.89
N ASN A 34 -5.19 10.44 -25.03
CA ASN A 34 -4.68 11.78 -25.29
C ASN A 34 -3.18 11.85 -24.99
N LYS A 35 -2.44 12.68 -25.73
CA LYS A 35 -1.03 12.92 -25.45
C LYS A 35 -0.90 13.98 -24.36
N TYR A 36 -0.41 13.57 -23.20
CA TYR A 36 -0.15 14.47 -22.09
C TYR A 36 1.34 14.86 -22.03
N GLU A 37 1.66 15.88 -21.25
CA GLU A 37 3.05 16.19 -20.94
C GLU A 37 3.68 15.05 -20.12
N ALA A 38 4.98 14.80 -20.29
CA ALA A 38 5.67 13.66 -19.68
C ALA A 38 5.47 13.57 -18.16
N TRP A 39 5.55 14.71 -17.45
CA TRP A 39 5.34 14.74 -16.00
C TRP A 39 3.91 14.35 -15.60
N LYS A 40 2.92 14.62 -16.46
CA LYS A 40 1.52 14.30 -16.19
C LYS A 40 1.25 12.82 -16.47
N GLU A 41 1.89 12.24 -17.47
CA GLU A 41 1.84 10.79 -17.71
C GLU A 41 2.45 10.01 -16.54
N GLU A 42 3.58 10.47 -15.99
CA GLU A 42 4.18 9.92 -14.77
C GLU A 42 3.18 9.96 -13.60
N VAL A 43 2.58 11.12 -13.34
CA VAL A 43 1.59 11.29 -12.27
C VAL A 43 0.34 10.43 -12.48
N LEU A 44 -0.16 10.32 -13.70
CA LEU A 44 -1.31 9.45 -14.01
C LEU A 44 -0.98 7.98 -13.72
N ASN A 45 0.23 7.52 -14.04
CA ASN A 45 0.68 6.17 -13.72
C ASN A 45 0.78 5.95 -12.20
N ASP A 46 1.37 6.90 -11.47
CA ASP A 46 1.48 6.82 -10.01
C ASP A 46 0.10 6.79 -9.33
N LEU A 47 -0.82 7.66 -9.77
CA LEU A 47 -2.19 7.70 -9.24
C LEU A 47 -2.97 6.41 -9.54
N LEU A 48 -2.73 5.80 -10.71
CA LEU A 48 -3.34 4.53 -11.11
C LEU A 48 -2.81 3.37 -10.27
N GLN A 49 -1.50 3.28 -10.08
CA GLN A 49 -0.87 2.27 -9.21
C GLN A 49 -1.31 2.41 -7.76
N ALA A 50 -1.47 3.64 -7.28
CA ALA A 50 -1.87 3.93 -5.91
C ALA A 50 -3.36 3.70 -5.62
N GLY A 51 -4.19 3.46 -6.65
CA GLY A 51 -5.62 3.18 -6.52
C GLY A 51 -6.54 4.42 -6.49
N PHE A 52 -5.99 5.62 -6.64
CA PHE A 52 -6.77 6.87 -6.57
C PHE A 52 -7.58 7.15 -7.83
N ILE A 53 -7.16 6.60 -8.95
CA ILE A 53 -7.88 6.66 -10.22
C ILE A 53 -7.99 5.27 -10.81
N LYS A 54 -8.98 5.08 -11.68
CA LYS A 54 -9.20 3.85 -12.45
C LYS A 54 -9.46 4.20 -13.91
N VAL A 55 -9.38 3.22 -14.80
CA VAL A 55 -9.77 3.38 -16.20
C VAL A 55 -11.18 2.80 -16.38
N GLU A 56 -12.10 3.62 -16.86
CA GLU A 56 -13.48 3.25 -17.16
C GLU A 56 -13.83 3.82 -18.53
N GLU A 57 -14.21 2.96 -19.49
CA GLU A 57 -14.58 3.37 -20.86
C GLU A 57 -13.57 4.33 -21.52
N ASP A 58 -12.27 4.00 -21.44
CA ASP A 58 -11.15 4.80 -21.94
C ASP A 58 -10.94 6.18 -21.28
N LEU A 59 -11.61 6.41 -20.15
CA LEU A 59 -11.40 7.59 -19.31
C LEU A 59 -10.70 7.21 -18.01
N TYR A 60 -9.70 7.99 -17.62
CA TYR A 60 -9.28 8.02 -16.23
C TYR A 60 -10.40 8.65 -15.40
N THR A 61 -10.89 7.93 -14.40
CA THR A 61 -11.95 8.37 -13.48
C THR A 61 -11.50 8.22 -12.04
N ILE A 62 -12.03 9.06 -11.16
CA ILE A 62 -11.62 9.10 -9.75
C ILE A 62 -12.35 8.01 -8.95
N THR A 63 -11.59 7.26 -8.16
CA THR A 63 -12.13 6.24 -7.23
C THR A 63 -12.69 6.90 -5.96
N GLU A 64 -13.25 6.12 -5.04
CA GLU A 64 -13.65 6.68 -3.75
C GLU A 64 -12.43 7.18 -2.96
N GLU A 65 -11.34 6.42 -2.96
CA GLU A 65 -10.08 6.82 -2.31
C GLU A 65 -9.52 8.12 -2.90
N GLY A 66 -9.54 8.29 -4.23
CA GLY A 66 -9.10 9.52 -4.87
C GLY A 66 -9.98 10.74 -4.51
N ARG A 67 -11.28 10.53 -4.24
CA ARG A 67 -12.17 11.60 -3.74
C ARG A 67 -11.81 12.00 -2.31
N GLU A 68 -11.42 11.05 -1.47
CA GLU A 68 -10.97 11.35 -0.11
C GLU A 68 -9.71 12.21 -0.10
N VAL A 69 -8.76 11.96 -1.01
CA VAL A 69 -7.56 12.80 -1.18
C VAL A 69 -7.95 14.24 -1.49
N ILE A 70 -8.86 14.44 -2.44
CA ILE A 70 -9.35 15.78 -2.84
C ILE A 70 -10.07 16.49 -1.69
N ASN A 71 -10.82 15.75 -0.87
CA ASN A 71 -11.65 16.32 0.20
C ASN A 71 -10.85 16.62 1.49
N GLN A 72 -9.64 16.06 1.63
CA GLN A 72 -8.75 16.31 2.75
C GLN A 72 -7.59 17.22 2.34
N ASP A 73 -6.86 17.77 3.31
CA ASP A 73 -5.57 18.39 3.00
C ASP A 73 -4.62 17.29 2.51
N SER A 74 -4.26 17.33 1.23
CA SER A 74 -3.44 16.35 0.55
C SER A 74 -2.13 16.06 1.27
N PHE A 75 -1.54 17.09 1.87
CA PHE A 75 -0.32 16.92 2.67
C PHE A 75 -0.56 16.04 3.90
N LEU A 76 -1.69 16.22 4.59
CA LEU A 76 -2.07 15.37 5.73
C LEU A 76 -2.38 13.95 5.28
N TYR A 77 -3.03 13.78 4.13
CA TYR A 77 -3.40 12.47 3.60
C TYR A 77 -2.15 11.64 3.25
N TYR A 78 -1.25 12.18 2.41
CA TYR A 78 -0.06 11.45 1.98
C TYR A 78 0.88 11.15 3.15
N ASN A 79 1.02 12.08 4.09
CA ASN A 79 1.87 11.86 5.27
C ASN A 79 1.27 10.81 6.22
N ARG A 80 -0.07 10.71 6.32
CA ARG A 80 -0.73 9.63 7.08
C ARG A 80 -0.48 8.27 6.43
N ARG A 81 -0.60 8.17 5.11
CA ARG A 81 -0.41 6.91 4.36
C ARG A 81 1.01 6.36 4.50
N ILE A 82 2.03 7.21 4.36
CA ILE A 82 3.44 6.81 4.54
C ILE A 82 3.68 6.25 5.95
N ASN A 83 3.09 6.88 6.97
CA ASN A 83 3.22 6.41 8.35
C ASN A 83 2.52 5.06 8.58
N LEU A 84 1.36 4.83 7.95
CA LEU A 84 0.64 3.55 8.02
C LEU A 84 1.40 2.43 7.30
N GLU A 85 1.90 2.67 6.08
CA GLU A 85 2.71 1.68 5.35
C GLU A 85 3.97 1.30 6.13
N LYS A 86 4.62 2.29 6.77
CA LYS A 86 5.77 2.03 7.65
C LYS A 86 5.38 1.17 8.86
N GLN A 87 4.25 1.44 9.51
CA GLN A 87 3.77 0.63 10.62
C GLN A 87 3.45 -0.81 10.21
N PHE A 88 2.79 -1.00 9.06
CA PHE A 88 2.52 -2.33 8.50
C PHE A 88 3.81 -3.10 8.20
N SER A 89 4.82 -2.44 7.60
CA SER A 89 6.11 -3.08 7.31
C SER A 89 6.89 -3.44 8.59
N GLU A 90 6.79 -2.64 9.65
CA GLU A 90 7.42 -2.93 10.95
C GLU A 90 6.68 -4.03 11.73
N GLU A 91 5.37 -4.21 11.51
CA GLU A 91 4.60 -5.34 12.06
C GLU A 91 4.87 -6.65 11.33
N GLU A 92 4.98 -6.63 9.99
CA GLU A 92 5.32 -7.81 9.19
C GLU A 92 6.71 -8.38 9.55
N ASP A 93 7.69 -7.50 9.76
CA ASP A 93 9.04 -7.88 10.21
C ASP A 93 9.04 -8.45 11.64
N ARG A 94 8.13 -8.00 12.52
CA ARG A 94 7.97 -8.54 13.87
C ARG A 94 7.26 -9.89 13.88
N GLU A 95 6.20 -10.07 13.10
CA GLU A 95 5.52 -11.36 12.99
C GLU A 95 6.44 -12.42 12.37
N GLY A 96 7.18 -12.09 11.31
CA GLY A 96 8.16 -13.00 10.70
C GLY A 96 9.26 -13.45 11.68
N GLY A 97 9.67 -12.56 12.60
CA GLY A 97 10.62 -12.87 13.67
C GLY A 97 10.06 -13.77 14.77
N LEU A 98 8.81 -13.54 15.20
CA LEU A 98 8.14 -14.35 16.22
C LEU A 98 7.83 -15.76 15.71
N PHE A 99 7.35 -15.91 14.47
CA PHE A 99 7.12 -17.22 13.86
C PHE A 99 8.41 -18.01 13.65
N LYS A 100 9.53 -17.35 13.28
CA LYS A 100 10.84 -18.01 13.18
C LYS A 100 11.32 -18.55 14.53
N ASN A 101 11.17 -17.77 15.61
CA ASN A 101 11.53 -18.20 16.96
C ASN A 101 10.63 -19.33 17.46
N PHE A 102 9.34 -19.31 17.11
CA PHE A 102 8.38 -20.36 17.42
C PHE A 102 8.71 -21.68 16.70
N TRP A 103 9.05 -21.62 15.40
CA TRP A 103 9.50 -22.79 14.63
C TRP A 103 10.85 -23.34 15.14
N LEU A 104 11.80 -22.48 15.49
CA LEU A 104 13.07 -22.91 16.10
C LEU A 104 12.86 -23.62 17.44
N LEU A 105 11.89 -23.19 18.25
CA LEU A 105 11.52 -23.84 19.51
C LEU A 105 10.83 -25.19 19.31
N LEU A 106 10.01 -25.34 18.27
CA LEU A 106 9.32 -26.59 17.94
C LEU A 106 10.27 -27.67 17.39
N PHE A 107 11.24 -27.28 16.56
CA PHE A 107 12.20 -28.21 15.94
C PHE A 107 13.52 -28.35 16.72
N GLY A 108 13.77 -27.50 17.71
CA GLY A 108 14.98 -27.50 18.56
C GLY A 108 15.07 -28.64 19.58
N GLY A 109 14.27 -29.71 19.44
CA GLY A 109 14.38 -30.91 20.28
C GLY A 109 13.96 -30.73 21.75
N SER A 110 13.20 -29.67 22.07
CA SER A 110 12.61 -29.53 23.40
C SER A 110 11.55 -30.60 23.63
N LEU A 111 11.56 -31.22 24.80
CA LEU A 111 10.59 -32.24 25.25
C LEU A 111 9.12 -31.74 25.08
N LEU A 112 8.92 -30.43 25.20
CA LEU A 112 7.65 -29.75 24.95
C LEU A 112 7.21 -29.79 23.48
N GLY A 113 8.14 -29.66 22.53
CA GLY A 113 7.86 -29.76 21.09
C GLY A 113 7.41 -31.18 20.70
N VAL A 114 8.08 -32.21 21.24
CA VAL A 114 7.70 -33.62 21.00
C VAL A 114 6.34 -33.95 21.60
N VAL A 115 6.03 -33.46 22.80
CA VAL A 115 4.71 -33.64 23.43
C VAL A 115 3.62 -32.94 22.64
N MET A 116 3.87 -31.73 22.12
CA MET A 116 2.88 -31.01 21.31
C MET A 116 2.66 -31.67 19.94
N LEU A 117 3.71 -32.17 19.29
CA LEU A 117 3.63 -32.90 18.03
C LEU A 117 2.90 -34.24 18.20
N TRP A 118 3.12 -34.93 19.33
CA TRP A 118 2.37 -36.12 19.72
C TRP A 118 0.90 -35.82 20.03
N PHE A 119 0.61 -34.68 20.66
CA PHE A 119 -0.76 -34.22 20.92
C PHE A 119 -1.50 -33.86 19.61
N LEU A 120 -0.82 -33.22 18.66
CA LEU A 120 -1.34 -32.91 17.33
C LEU A 120 -1.58 -34.16 16.47
N MET A 121 -0.77 -35.22 16.59
CA MET A 121 -1.04 -36.49 15.91
C MET A 121 -2.22 -37.27 16.53
N LYS A 122 -2.53 -37.03 17.81
CA LYS A 122 -3.61 -37.71 18.54
C LYS A 122 -4.98 -37.09 18.29
N PHE A 123 -5.05 -35.80 17.96
CA PHE A 123 -6.26 -35.14 17.47
C PHE A 123 -6.25 -35.22 15.94
N GLU A 124 -7.14 -36.03 15.34
CA GLU A 124 -7.32 -36.11 13.88
C GLU A 124 -7.63 -34.73 13.26
N ILE A 125 -6.61 -33.93 12.97
CA ILE A 125 -6.70 -32.76 12.07
C ILE A 125 -6.18 -33.20 10.68
N ALA A 126 -6.54 -34.42 10.28
CA ALA A 126 -6.21 -34.96 8.95
C ALA A 126 -7.18 -34.49 7.86
N SER A 127 -8.05 -33.51 8.14
CA SER A 127 -9.11 -33.08 7.22
C SER A 127 -9.14 -31.58 6.91
N PHE A 128 -8.02 -30.86 7.06
CA PHE A 128 -7.93 -29.44 6.68
C PHE A 128 -6.81 -29.08 5.70
N LEU A 129 -6.25 -30.07 5.01
CA LEU A 129 -5.31 -29.87 3.89
C LEU A 129 -5.72 -30.76 2.71
N PHE A 130 -6.82 -30.39 2.06
CA PHE A 130 -6.97 -30.52 0.60
C PHE A 130 -7.25 -29.14 0.03
#